data_AF-A0A7V9E3D4-F1
#
_entry.id   AF-A0A7V9E3D4-F1
#
_cell.length_a   1.000
_cell.length_b   1.000
_cell.length_c   1.000
_cell.angle_alpha   90.00
_cell.angle_beta   90.00
_cell.angle_gamma   90.00
#
_symmetry.space_group_name_H-M   'P 1'
#
loop_
_entity.id
_entity.type
_entity.pdbx_description
1 polymer ?
#
loop_
_entity_poly.entity_id
_entity_poly.type
_entity_poly.pdbx_seq_one_letter_code
_entity_poly.pdbx_strand_id
1 'polypeptide(L)'
;MDDILRSAAAVDAAAADLRADLQLRQRRESMRTVVAWIAARGPLRDGLSQEDAAAVVWTLTSSEVHLMLRDTWGWSRGRYAQWLQNTLTATLLPGFHQ
;
A
#
# COMPACT_ATOMS: atom_id res chain seq x y z
N MET A 1 33.47 -23.22 14.30
CA MET A 1 32.24 -22.71 14.96
C MET A 1 31.82 -21.37 14.36
N ASP A 2 32.70 -20.37 14.31
CA ASP A 2 32.40 -19.02 13.76
C ASP A 2 31.93 -19.03 12.29
N ASP A 3 32.53 -19.87 11.46
CA ASP A 3 32.20 -19.99 10.03
C ASP A 3 30.77 -20.53 9.78
N ILE A 4 30.29 -21.43 10.66
CA ILE A 4 28.93 -21.99 10.60
C ILE A 4 27.91 -20.90 10.96
N LEU A 5 28.18 -20.10 12.00
CA LEU A 5 27.31 -19.00 12.43
C LEU A 5 27.23 -17.89 11.36
N ARG A 6 28.36 -17.55 10.72
CA ARG A 6 28.41 -16.56 9.65
C ARG A 6 27.67 -17.01 8.40
N SER A 7 27.83 -18.28 8.01
CA SER A 7 27.11 -18.87 6.88
C SER A 7 25.60 -18.90 7.13
N ALA A 8 25.16 -19.31 8.33
CA ALA A 8 23.75 -19.29 8.72
C ALA A 8 23.16 -17.86 8.66
N ALA A 9 23.88 -16.87 9.19
CA ALA A 9 23.44 -15.47 9.15
C ALA A 9 23.33 -14.93 7.71
N ALA A 10 24.25 -15.31 6.80
CA ALA A 10 24.19 -14.91 5.40
C ALA A 10 23.00 -15.53 4.65
N VAL A 11 22.69 -16.81 4.93
CA VAL A 11 21.51 -17.49 4.38
C VAL A 11 20.22 -16.85 4.89
N ASP A 12 20.14 -16.52 6.18
CA ASP A 12 18.98 -15.86 6.76
C ASP A 12 18.74 -14.48 6.17
N ALA A 13 19.79 -13.69 5.94
CA ALA A 13 19.69 -12.39 5.28
C ALA A 13 19.17 -12.53 3.83
N ALA A 14 19.73 -13.43 3.03
CA ALA A 14 19.27 -13.66 1.66
C ALA A 14 17.82 -14.18 1.61
N ALA A 15 17.44 -15.04 2.56
CA ALA A 15 16.06 -15.51 2.68
C ALA A 15 15.10 -14.38 3.12
N ALA A 16 15.54 -13.46 3.97
CA ALA A 16 14.77 -12.29 4.37
C ALA A 16 14.56 -11.32 3.19
N ASP A 17 15.60 -11.05 2.42
CA ASP A 17 15.54 -10.19 1.23
C ASP A 17 14.58 -10.76 0.17
N LEU A 18 14.68 -12.06 -0.12
CA LEU A 18 13.76 -12.73 -1.05
C LEU A 18 12.31 -12.65 -0.57
N ARG A 19 12.06 -12.84 0.74
CA ARG A 19 10.71 -12.71 1.32
C ARG A 19 10.19 -11.29 1.20
N ALA A 20 11.02 -10.28 1.48
CA ALA A 20 10.63 -8.88 1.35
C ALA A 20 10.27 -8.52 -0.09
N ASP A 21 11.06 -8.97 -1.06
CA ASP A 21 10.79 -8.75 -2.49
C ASP A 21 9.52 -9.48 -2.96
N LEU A 22 9.29 -10.72 -2.51
CA LEU A 22 8.05 -11.43 -2.79
C LEU A 22 6.82 -10.74 -2.19
N GLN A 23 6.92 -10.25 -0.95
CA GLN A 23 5.85 -9.48 -0.30
C GLN A 23 5.57 -8.17 -1.05
N LEU A 24 6.61 -7.47 -1.48
CA LEU A 24 6.48 -6.25 -2.27
C LEU A 24 5.74 -6.50 -3.57
N ARG A 25 6.15 -7.54 -4.32
CA ARG A 25 5.50 -7.94 -5.58
C ARG A 25 4.06 -8.36 -5.37
N GLN A 26 3.80 -9.22 -4.38
CA GLN A 26 2.46 -9.70 -4.08
C GLN A 26 1.52 -8.56 -3.73
N ARG A 27 1.96 -7.63 -2.88
CA ARG A 27 1.13 -6.51 -2.47
C ARG A 27 0.91 -5.55 -3.64
N ARG A 28 1.85 -5.40 -4.58
CA ARG A 28 1.70 -4.55 -5.77
C ARG A 28 0.60 -5.13 -6.66
N GLU A 29 0.63 -6.43 -6.87
CA GLU A 29 -0.40 -7.14 -7.62
C GLU A 29 -1.78 -7.04 -6.95
N SER A 30 -1.83 -7.13 -5.61
CA SER A 30 -3.06 -6.89 -4.87
C SER A 30 -3.60 -5.48 -5.09
N MET A 31 -2.76 -4.45 -5.12
CA MET A 31 -3.21 -3.07 -5.38
C MET A 31 -3.71 -2.89 -6.82
N ARG A 32 -3.05 -3.52 -7.80
CA ARG A 32 -3.53 -3.55 -9.18
C ARG A 32 -4.91 -4.21 -9.28
N THR A 33 -5.10 -5.33 -8.58
CA THR A 33 -6.39 -6.03 -8.51
C THR A 33 -7.49 -5.14 -7.92
N VAL A 34 -7.20 -4.44 -6.82
CA VAL A 34 -8.15 -3.49 -6.21
C VAL A 34 -8.55 -2.39 -7.18
N VAL A 35 -7.57 -1.78 -7.86
CA VAL A 35 -7.83 -0.72 -8.85
C VAL A 35 -8.62 -1.24 -10.04
N ALA A 36 -8.31 -2.44 -10.54
CA ALA A 36 -9.07 -3.06 -11.62
C ALA A 36 -10.55 -3.25 -11.23
N TRP A 37 -10.84 -3.63 -9.98
CA TRP A 37 -12.21 -3.73 -9.49
C TRP A 37 -12.92 -2.38 -9.40
N ILE A 38 -12.20 -1.30 -9.07
CA ILE A 38 -12.74 0.06 -9.06
C ILE A 38 -13.06 0.49 -10.51
N ALA A 39 -12.09 0.33 -11.41
CA ALA A 39 -12.23 0.70 -12.82
C ALA A 39 -13.35 -0.08 -13.53
N ALA A 40 -13.62 -1.31 -13.11
CA ALA A 40 -14.75 -2.10 -13.61
C ALA A 40 -16.14 -1.55 -13.22
N ARG A 41 -16.21 -0.66 -12.22
CA ARG A 41 -17.47 -0.08 -11.70
C ARG A 41 -17.68 1.37 -12.11
N GLY A 42 -16.68 2.00 -12.73
CA GLY A 42 -16.73 3.38 -13.18
C GLY A 42 -15.35 3.89 -13.55
N PRO A 43 -15.28 5.06 -14.21
CA PRO A 43 -14.01 5.65 -14.56
C PRO A 43 -13.20 6.00 -13.31
N LEU A 44 -11.87 5.91 -13.42
CA LEU A 44 -10.96 6.57 -12.50
C LEU A 44 -10.96 8.07 -12.77
N ARG A 45 -10.43 8.85 -11.83
CA ARG A 45 -10.21 10.29 -12.00
C ARG A 45 -9.48 10.60 -13.31
N ASP A 46 -9.87 11.67 -13.98
CA ASP A 46 -9.25 12.07 -15.25
C ASP A 46 -7.73 12.21 -15.14
N GLY A 47 -7.04 11.62 -16.12
CA GLY A 47 -5.58 11.58 -16.18
C GLY A 47 -4.92 10.60 -15.21
N LEU A 48 -5.68 9.81 -14.45
CA LEU A 48 -5.13 8.81 -13.53
C LEU A 48 -5.04 7.44 -14.20
N SER A 49 -3.81 6.94 -14.37
CA SER A 49 -3.58 5.57 -14.86
C SER A 49 -3.91 4.53 -13.77
N GLN A 50 -4.18 3.29 -14.17
CA GLN A 50 -4.38 2.21 -13.20
C GLN A 50 -3.13 1.91 -12.37
N GLU A 51 -1.94 2.07 -12.95
CA GLU A 51 -0.68 1.90 -12.21
C GLU A 51 -0.49 2.99 -11.15
N ASP A 52 -0.74 4.25 -11.51
CA ASP A 52 -0.64 5.36 -10.56
C ASP A 52 -1.71 5.26 -9.46
N ALA A 53 -2.93 4.85 -9.82
CA ALA A 53 -3.98 4.54 -8.86
C ALA A 53 -3.53 3.41 -7.90
N ALA A 54 -2.86 2.37 -8.39
CA ALA A 54 -2.40 1.28 -7.54
C ALA A 54 -1.30 1.76 -6.57
N ALA A 55 -0.41 2.65 -7.02
CA ALA A 55 0.58 3.30 -6.17
C ALA A 55 -0.07 4.18 -5.09
N VAL A 56 -1.16 4.90 -5.42
CA VAL A 56 -1.94 5.68 -4.44
C VAL A 56 -2.57 4.77 -3.40
N VAL A 57 -3.26 3.69 -3.80
CA VAL A 57 -3.88 2.74 -2.87
C VAL A 57 -2.82 2.11 -1.98
N TRP A 58 -1.68 1.69 -2.55
CA TRP A 58 -0.55 1.15 -1.80
C TRP A 58 -0.14 2.10 -0.67
N THR A 59 0.13 3.36 -1.05
CA THR A 59 0.69 4.37 -0.15
C THR A 59 -0.27 4.65 0.99
N LEU A 60 -1.53 4.91 0.68
CA LEU A 60 -2.52 5.28 1.69
C LEU A 60 -2.89 4.13 2.62
N THR A 61 -2.72 2.88 2.18
CA THR A 61 -3.01 1.68 2.99
C THR A 61 -1.75 1.07 3.62
N SER A 62 -0.59 1.75 3.52
CA SER A 62 0.67 1.26 4.05
C SER A 62 0.70 1.31 5.58
N SER A 63 1.49 0.43 6.19
CA SER A 63 1.66 0.40 7.65
C SER A 63 2.33 1.69 8.15
N GLU A 64 3.23 2.27 7.36
CA GLU A 64 3.94 3.52 7.67
C GLU A 64 2.96 4.70 7.78
N VAL A 65 2.04 4.85 6.83
CA VAL A 65 1.00 5.90 6.88
C VAL A 65 0.06 5.67 8.06
N HIS A 66 -0.31 4.40 8.32
CA HIS A 66 -1.12 4.04 9.47
C HIS A 66 -0.45 4.45 10.79
N LEU A 67 0.78 3.97 11.03
CA LEU A 67 1.54 4.24 12.25
C LEU A 67 1.82 5.73 12.42
N MET A 68 2.20 6.42 11.35
CA MET A 68 2.43 7.87 11.40
C MET A 68 1.16 8.60 11.89
N LEU A 69 0.01 8.37 11.26
CA LEU A 69 -1.21 9.12 11.60
C LEU A 69 -1.78 8.71 12.96
N ARG A 70 -1.71 7.43 13.32
CA ARG A 70 -2.28 6.91 14.56
C ARG A 70 -1.39 7.13 15.77
N ASP A 71 -0.11 6.83 15.66
CA ASP A 71 0.80 6.77 16.80
C ASP A 71 1.56 8.08 16.96
N THR A 72 2.05 8.66 15.87
CA THR A 72 2.75 9.96 15.92
C THR A 72 1.79 11.13 16.03
N TRP A 73 0.72 11.15 15.21
CA TRP A 73 -0.26 12.24 15.20
C TRP A 73 -1.48 12.00 16.10
N GLY A 74 -1.53 10.85 16.80
CA GLY A 74 -2.53 10.56 17.81
C GLY A 74 -3.95 10.38 17.29
N TRP A 75 -4.14 10.05 16.01
CA TRP A 75 -5.49 9.89 15.47
C TRP A 75 -6.19 8.64 16.04
N SER A 76 -7.47 8.82 16.37
CA SER A 76 -8.33 7.68 16.69
C SER A 76 -8.52 6.79 15.47
N ARG A 77 -8.86 5.51 15.70
CA ARG A 77 -9.19 4.57 14.62
C ARG A 77 -10.29 5.09 13.69
N GLY A 78 -11.34 5.68 14.27
CA GLY A 78 -12.47 6.22 13.51
C GLY A 78 -12.04 7.39 12.62
N ARG A 79 -11.23 8.32 13.15
CA ARG A 79 -10.69 9.44 12.39
C ARG A 79 -9.81 8.96 11.23
N TYR A 80 -8.90 8.01 11.48
CA TYR A 80 -8.06 7.42 10.44
C TYR A 80 -8.88 6.75 9.34
N ALA A 81 -9.87 5.94 9.70
CA ALA A 81 -10.73 5.25 8.73
C ALA A 81 -11.52 6.25 7.85
N GLN A 82 -12.10 7.29 8.47
CA GLN A 82 -12.83 8.31 7.73
C GLN A 82 -11.92 9.09 6.78
N TRP A 83 -10.73 9.48 7.24
CA TRP A 83 -9.75 10.15 6.41
C TRP A 83 -9.32 9.27 5.24
N LEU A 84 -8.95 8.01 5.52
CA LEU A 84 -8.48 7.07 4.49
C LEU A 84 -9.55 6.88 3.41
N GLN A 85 -10.81 6.68 3.81
CA GLN A 85 -11.93 6.60 2.88
C GLN A 85 -12.06 7.87 2.03
N ASN A 86 -12.13 9.04 2.66
CA ASN A 86 -12.32 10.31 1.97
C ASN A 86 -11.17 10.60 0.99
N THR A 87 -9.92 10.33 1.40
CA THR A 87 -8.74 10.56 0.58
C THR A 87 -8.66 9.57 -0.58
N LEU A 88 -8.96 8.28 -0.37
CA LEU A 88 -9.03 7.31 -1.47
C LEU A 88 -10.13 7.69 -2.48
N THR A 89 -11.32 8.06 -2.00
CA THR A 89 -12.41 8.51 -2.88
C THR A 89 -12.01 9.72 -3.69
N ALA A 90 -11.46 10.77 -3.06
CA ALA A 90 -11.09 12.01 -3.74
C ALA A 90 -9.93 11.84 -4.73
N THR A 91 -9.01 10.92 -4.47
CA THR A 91 -7.83 10.71 -5.31
C THR A 91 -8.11 9.77 -6.49
N LEU A 92 -8.96 8.76 -6.29
CA LEU A 92 -9.20 7.69 -7.25
C LEU A 92 -10.40 7.93 -8.16
N LEU A 93 -11.45 8.58 -7.64
CA LEU A 93 -12.70 8.73 -8.37
C LEU A 93 -12.80 10.12 -9.01
N PRO A 94 -13.56 10.27 -10.10
CA PRO A 94 -13.89 11.58 -10.65
C PRO A 94 -14.54 12.46 -9.58
N GLY A 95 -14.24 13.76 -9.64
CA GLY A 95 -14.97 14.73 -8.84
C GLY A 95 -16.45 14.70 -9.22
N PHE A 96 -17.33 14.77 -8.22
CA PHE A 96 -18.74 15.04 -8.49
C PHE A 96 -18.84 16.51 -8.93
N HIS A 97 -18.91 16.76 -10.24
CA HIS A 97 -19.48 18.01 -10.73
C HIS A 97 -20.95 18.00 -10.32
N GLN A 98 -21.33 18.83 -9.35
CA GLN A 98 -22.72 19.26 -9.17
C GLN A 98 -23.09 20.28 -10.24
#